data_AF-A0A954SF66-F1
#
_entry.id   AF-A0A954SF66-F1
#
_cell.length_a   1.000
_cell.length_b   1.000
_cell.length_c   1.000
_cell.angle_alpha   90.00
_cell.angle_beta   90.00
_cell.angle_gamma   90.00
#
_symmetry.space_group_name_H-M   'P 1'
#
loop_
_entity.id
_entity.type
_entity.pdbx_description
1 polymer ?
#
loop_
_entity_poly.entity_id
_entity_poly.type
_entity_poly.pdbx_seq_one_letter_code
_entity_poly.pdbx_strand_id
1 'polypeptide(L)'
;MKTQQMKMWAISTPDSIQRSSSGRAIVWLAMAAVVLSNGARAEEPLSYNRDVRPILAEHCFACHGPDSASRKGELRLDQRQAAIDSGAVVPSNPQDSSLVERILSTDAELVMPPPDIKKDLSAEQKAILQKWIVQGAEYEPHWSFIPPSRPEVPTAVDATRSKNPIDHFVMARLQEHGLSLAPEADSRTLFRRLHLDITGLPPAPADIAAFTANYQQRGDAALSDAIDRLMELPAWGEHRARYWLDAARYGD
;
A
#
# COMPACT_ATOMS: atom_id res chain seq x y z
N MET A 1 70.25 -36.63 16.07
CA MET A 1 70.06 -38.01 15.52
C MET A 1 68.95 -37.96 14.49
N LYS A 2 69.26 -38.36 13.24
CA LYS A 2 68.44 -38.90 12.11
C LYS A 2 66.97 -38.39 11.97
N THR A 3 66.43 -38.01 10.79
CA THR A 3 66.45 -38.74 9.49
C THR A 3 65.85 -37.89 8.34
N GLN A 4 66.42 -38.06 7.12
CA GLN A 4 65.84 -38.01 5.73
C GLN A 4 65.17 -36.72 5.20
N GLN A 5 65.61 -35.97 4.16
CA GLN A 5 66.18 -36.20 2.79
C GLN A 5 65.24 -37.06 1.89
N MET A 6 64.80 -36.71 0.67
CA MET A 6 65.43 -36.12 -0.54
C MET A 6 64.32 -35.62 -1.51
N LYS A 7 64.42 -34.45 -2.17
CA LYS A 7 65.12 -34.09 -3.44
C LYS A 7 64.55 -34.63 -4.77
N MET A 8 63.72 -33.79 -5.39
CA MET A 8 63.78 -33.15 -6.72
C MET A 8 64.57 -33.72 -7.93
N TRP A 9 63.89 -33.53 -9.08
CA TRP A 9 64.36 -33.26 -10.48
C TRP A 9 64.76 -34.50 -11.31
N ALA A 10 64.48 -34.64 -12.62
CA ALA A 10 64.21 -33.67 -13.68
C ALA A 10 63.76 -34.33 -15.03
N ILE A 11 63.20 -33.50 -15.94
CA ILE A 11 63.45 -33.42 -17.42
C ILE A 11 62.72 -34.32 -18.46
N SER A 12 62.20 -33.61 -19.48
CA SER A 12 62.07 -33.88 -20.95
C SER A 12 60.83 -34.54 -21.56
N THR A 13 60.31 -33.84 -22.59
CA THR A 13 59.35 -34.22 -23.64
C THR A 13 60.02 -34.92 -24.83
N PRO A 14 59.27 -35.65 -25.68
CA PRO A 14 59.04 -35.14 -27.05
C PRO A 14 57.69 -35.48 -27.71
N ASP A 15 57.46 -34.81 -28.84
CA ASP A 15 56.37 -34.90 -29.85
C ASP A 15 56.09 -36.30 -30.43
N SER A 16 54.82 -36.57 -30.80
CA SER A 16 54.44 -37.29 -32.06
C SER A 16 52.91 -37.44 -32.27
N ILE A 17 52.37 -36.68 -33.21
CA ILE A 17 51.52 -37.00 -34.38
C ILE A 17 50.76 -38.37 -34.47
N GLN A 18 49.44 -38.26 -34.77
CA GLN A 18 48.49 -39.12 -35.52
C GLN A 18 47.98 -40.49 -34.99
N ARG A 19 46.65 -40.64 -34.86
CA ARG A 19 45.74 -41.32 -35.83
C ARG A 19 44.28 -41.38 -35.38
N SER A 20 43.42 -41.52 -36.38
CA SER A 20 41.96 -41.58 -36.45
C SER A 20 41.27 -42.68 -35.63
N SER A 21 40.02 -42.47 -35.21
CA SER A 21 38.83 -43.04 -35.91
C SER A 21 37.54 -42.86 -35.10
N SER A 22 36.53 -42.31 -35.79
CA SER A 22 35.14 -42.78 -35.86
C SER A 22 34.45 -43.26 -34.57
N GLY A 23 33.64 -42.38 -33.97
CA GLY A 23 32.59 -42.75 -33.02
C GLY A 23 31.41 -41.79 -33.14
N ARG A 24 30.36 -42.21 -33.87
CA ARG A 24 29.10 -41.48 -33.99
C ARG A 24 28.42 -41.41 -32.61
N ALA A 25 28.22 -40.22 -32.06
CA ALA A 25 27.30 -40.00 -30.94
C ALA A 25 26.17 -39.08 -31.42
N ILE A 26 25.01 -39.69 -31.59
CA ILE A 26 23.72 -39.10 -31.92
C ILE A 26 23.14 -38.51 -30.62
N VAL A 27 22.74 -37.24 -30.71
CA VAL A 27 21.61 -36.58 -30.01
C VAL A 27 21.60 -36.60 -28.48
N TRP A 28 21.68 -35.42 -27.87
CA TRP A 28 20.59 -34.85 -27.03
C TRP A 28 20.74 -33.33 -27.00
N LEU A 29 20.02 -32.65 -27.89
CA LEU A 29 19.77 -31.22 -27.79
C LEU A 29 18.71 -31.02 -26.70
N ALA A 30 19.14 -30.79 -25.46
CA ALA A 30 18.25 -30.43 -24.37
C ALA A 30 17.76 -29.00 -24.60
N MET A 31 16.67 -28.84 -25.36
CA MET A 31 15.92 -27.60 -25.45
C MET A 31 15.21 -27.39 -24.10
N ALA A 32 15.78 -26.55 -23.24
CA ALA A 32 15.13 -26.14 -22.00
C ALA A 32 13.92 -25.29 -22.35
N ALA A 33 12.74 -25.91 -22.37
CA ALA A 33 11.46 -25.19 -22.38
C ALA A 33 11.31 -24.50 -21.01
N VAL A 34 11.71 -23.23 -20.94
CA VAL A 34 11.33 -22.35 -19.83
C VAL A 34 9.84 -22.11 -19.97
N VAL A 35 9.05 -22.90 -19.25
CA VAL A 35 7.64 -22.62 -19.04
C VAL A 35 7.58 -21.38 -18.14
N LEU A 36 7.44 -20.21 -18.76
CA LEU A 36 6.98 -19.00 -18.10
C LEU A 36 5.59 -19.28 -17.57
N SER A 37 5.54 -19.79 -16.34
CA SER A 37 4.32 -19.81 -15.55
C SER A 37 4.03 -18.36 -15.18
N ASN A 38 3.41 -17.62 -16.10
CA ASN A 38 2.63 -16.45 -15.74
C ASN A 38 1.50 -16.96 -14.86
N GLY A 39 1.73 -17.02 -13.55
CA GLY A 39 0.67 -17.19 -12.59
C GLY A 39 -0.33 -16.08 -12.87
N ALA A 40 -1.48 -16.44 -13.43
CA ALA A 40 -2.63 -15.56 -13.45
C ALA A 40 -2.97 -15.29 -11.99
N ARG A 41 -2.43 -14.20 -11.44
CA ARG A 41 -2.80 -13.72 -10.12
C ARG A 41 -4.29 -13.43 -10.23
N ALA A 42 -5.11 -14.21 -9.53
CA ALA A 42 -6.54 -13.96 -9.45
C ALA A 42 -6.70 -12.49 -9.07
N GLU A 43 -7.40 -11.74 -9.91
CA GLU A 43 -7.50 -10.31 -9.75
C GLU A 43 -8.19 -10.04 -8.41
N GLU A 44 -7.56 -9.25 -7.54
CA GLU A 44 -8.07 -9.06 -6.17
C GLU A 44 -9.52 -8.55 -6.21
N PRO A 45 -10.39 -9.08 -5.32
CA PRO A 45 -11.75 -8.61 -5.22
C PRO A 45 -11.75 -7.13 -4.80
N LEU A 46 -12.61 -6.35 -5.44
CA LEU A 46 -12.81 -4.95 -5.09
C LEU A 46 -13.52 -4.87 -3.74
N SER A 47 -13.07 -3.95 -2.90
CA SER A 47 -13.79 -3.59 -1.68
C SER A 47 -14.75 -2.46 -1.98
N TYR A 48 -16.01 -2.61 -1.55
CA TYR A 48 -17.02 -1.58 -1.79
C TYR A 48 -16.63 -0.27 -1.12
N ASN A 49 -16.24 -0.27 0.16
CA ASN A 49 -15.91 0.98 0.85
C ASN A 49 -14.63 1.64 0.34
N ARG A 50 -13.61 0.85 -0.05
CA ARG A 50 -12.33 1.38 -0.49
C ARG A 50 -12.34 1.84 -1.94
N ASP A 51 -12.91 1.03 -2.84
CA ASP A 51 -12.73 1.20 -4.28
C ASP A 51 -13.97 1.80 -4.95
N VAL A 52 -15.18 1.44 -4.52
CA VAL A 52 -16.44 1.73 -5.24
C VAL A 52 -17.18 2.94 -4.65
N ARG A 53 -17.42 2.91 -3.34
CA ARG A 53 -18.20 3.92 -2.63
C ARG A 53 -17.64 5.34 -2.80
N PRO A 54 -16.31 5.59 -2.81
CA PRO A 54 -15.78 6.93 -3.06
C PRO A 54 -16.17 7.45 -4.45
N ILE A 55 -16.18 6.59 -5.47
CA ILE A 55 -16.61 6.94 -6.83
C ILE A 55 -18.10 7.29 -6.83
N LEU A 56 -18.95 6.43 -6.26
CA LEU A 56 -20.39 6.69 -6.22
C LEU A 56 -20.74 7.92 -5.38
N ALA A 57 -20.03 8.17 -4.28
CA ALA A 57 -20.23 9.32 -3.43
C ALA A 57 -19.88 10.63 -4.14
N GLU A 58 -18.74 10.66 -4.84
CA GLU A 58 -18.30 11.85 -5.55
C GLU A 58 -19.19 12.16 -6.76
N HIS A 59 -19.50 11.13 -7.56
CA HIS A 59 -20.08 11.30 -8.88
C HIS A 59 -21.60 11.08 -8.95
N CYS A 60 -22.21 10.33 -8.01
CA CYS A 60 -23.59 9.85 -8.17
C CYS A 60 -24.55 10.25 -7.04
N PHE A 61 -24.13 10.18 -5.78
CA PHE A 61 -25.05 10.29 -4.63
C PHE A 61 -25.72 11.66 -4.46
N ALA A 62 -25.17 12.72 -5.04
CA ALA A 62 -25.83 14.03 -5.02
C ALA A 62 -27.22 14.00 -5.69
N CYS A 63 -27.41 13.18 -6.73
CA CYS A 63 -28.70 13.02 -7.44
C CYS A 63 -29.35 11.64 -7.25
N HIS A 64 -28.59 10.62 -6.86
CA HIS A 64 -29.08 9.24 -6.74
C HIS A 64 -28.72 8.61 -5.39
N GLY A 65 -28.72 9.43 -4.33
CA GLY A 65 -28.34 9.05 -2.98
C GLY A 65 -29.42 9.33 -1.94
N PRO A 66 -29.04 9.51 -0.66
CA PRO A 66 -29.99 9.54 0.45
C PRO A 66 -30.88 10.77 0.47
N ASP A 67 -30.42 11.92 -0.01
CA ASP A 67 -31.21 13.16 -0.01
C ASP A 67 -32.39 13.03 -0.98
N SER A 68 -33.62 13.05 -0.45
CA SER A 68 -34.83 12.99 -1.27
C SER A 68 -35.13 14.29 -2.01
N ALA A 69 -34.64 15.44 -1.54
CA ALA A 69 -34.94 16.73 -2.16
C ALA A 69 -34.23 16.91 -3.51
N SER A 70 -33.03 16.33 -3.66
CA SER A 70 -32.24 16.36 -4.89
C SER A 70 -32.38 15.09 -5.75
N ARG A 71 -33.14 14.09 -5.28
CA ARG A 71 -33.17 12.75 -5.89
C ARG A 71 -33.84 12.76 -7.25
N LYS A 72 -33.15 12.20 -8.24
CA LYS A 72 -33.65 12.01 -9.60
C LYS A 72 -34.04 10.56 -9.83
N GLY A 73 -35.21 10.36 -10.44
CA GLY A 73 -35.71 9.03 -10.83
C GLY A 73 -35.97 8.08 -9.67
N GLU A 74 -36.17 8.60 -8.45
CA GLU A 74 -36.31 7.83 -7.20
C GLU A 74 -35.18 6.81 -6.95
N LEU A 75 -34.05 6.95 -7.65
CA LEU A 75 -32.97 5.98 -7.63
C LEU A 75 -32.07 6.16 -6.40
N ARG A 76 -31.76 5.04 -5.75
CA ARG A 76 -30.92 4.95 -4.55
C ARG A 76 -29.71 4.06 -4.78
N LEU A 77 -28.65 4.61 -5.34
CA LEU A 77 -27.38 3.91 -5.55
C LEU A 77 -26.61 3.68 -4.23
N ASP A 78 -26.97 4.39 -3.16
CA ASP A 78 -26.42 4.19 -1.82
C ASP A 78 -27.00 2.95 -1.12
N GLN A 79 -28.07 2.34 -1.67
CA GLN A 79 -28.72 1.16 -1.10
C GLN A 79 -28.73 0.01 -2.11
N ARG A 80 -28.06 -1.10 -1.75
CA ARG A 80 -27.92 -2.26 -2.65
C ARG A 80 -29.24 -2.74 -3.23
N GLN A 81 -30.21 -3.02 -2.36
CA GLN A 81 -31.47 -3.62 -2.79
C GLN A 81 -32.22 -2.68 -3.74
N ALA A 82 -32.27 -1.38 -3.43
CA ALA A 82 -32.93 -0.40 -4.28
C ALA A 82 -32.23 -0.23 -5.64
N ALA A 83 -30.90 -0.26 -5.70
CA ALA A 83 -30.15 -0.22 -6.95
C ALA A 83 -30.37 -1.46 -7.82
N ILE A 84 -30.59 -2.63 -7.20
CA ILE A 84 -30.93 -3.87 -7.88
C ILE A 84 -32.38 -3.85 -8.39
N ASP A 85 -33.33 -3.49 -7.52
CA ASP A 85 -34.75 -3.45 -7.84
C ASP A 85 -35.07 -2.46 -8.98
N SER A 86 -34.28 -1.39 -9.10
CA SER A 86 -34.42 -0.41 -10.18
C SER A 86 -33.75 -0.84 -11.49
N GLY A 87 -33.01 -1.95 -11.52
CA GLY A 87 -32.18 -2.35 -12.66
C GLY A 87 -30.98 -1.42 -12.92
N ALA A 88 -30.59 -0.59 -11.95
CA ALA A 88 -29.37 0.19 -12.07
C ALA A 88 -28.13 -0.70 -11.97
N VAL A 89 -28.20 -1.70 -11.09
CA VAL A 89 -27.14 -2.68 -10.87
C VAL A 89 -27.74 -4.07 -11.01
N VAL A 90 -27.26 -4.83 -11.99
CA VAL A 90 -27.60 -6.25 -12.16
C VAL A 90 -26.35 -7.06 -11.79
N PRO A 91 -26.31 -7.70 -10.60
CA PRO A 91 -25.15 -8.46 -10.15
C PRO A 91 -24.67 -9.47 -11.19
N SER A 92 -23.36 -9.52 -11.39
CA SER A 92 -22.68 -10.39 -12.36
C SER A 92 -23.01 -10.14 -13.83
N ASN A 93 -23.84 -9.13 -14.15
CA ASN A 93 -24.21 -8.81 -15.52
C ASN A 93 -24.14 -7.28 -15.79
N PRO A 94 -22.94 -6.75 -16.09
CA PRO A 94 -22.76 -5.34 -16.38
C PRO A 94 -23.49 -4.87 -17.65
N GLN A 95 -23.75 -5.76 -18.61
CA GLN A 95 -24.43 -5.39 -19.86
C GLN A 95 -25.91 -5.07 -19.64
N ASP A 96 -26.54 -5.71 -18.66
CA ASP A 96 -27.93 -5.45 -18.28
C ASP A 96 -28.05 -4.38 -17.18
N SER A 97 -26.93 -3.80 -16.72
CA SER A 97 -26.91 -2.77 -15.69
C SER A 97 -26.98 -1.38 -16.29
N SER A 98 -28.09 -0.67 -16.09
CA SER A 98 -28.23 0.69 -16.64
C SER A 98 -27.22 1.70 -16.08
N LEU A 99 -26.61 1.43 -14.92
CA LEU A 99 -25.46 2.20 -14.42
C LEU A 99 -24.29 2.13 -15.43
N VAL A 100 -23.96 0.94 -15.93
CA VAL A 100 -22.85 0.73 -16.88
C VAL A 100 -23.15 1.38 -18.22
N GLU A 101 -24.38 1.21 -18.71
CA GLU A 101 -24.86 1.87 -19.93
C GLU A 101 -24.66 3.39 -19.84
N ARG A 102 -25.09 4.02 -18.74
CA ARG A 102 -25.04 5.47 -18.57
C ARG A 102 -23.61 6.00 -18.41
N ILE A 103 -22.71 5.32 -17.71
CA ILE A 103 -21.32 5.79 -17.58
C ILE A 103 -20.50 5.61 -18.88
N LEU A 104 -20.94 4.73 -19.77
CA LEU A 104 -20.29 4.47 -21.07
C LEU A 104 -20.95 5.20 -22.25
N SER A 105 -22.16 5.73 -22.07
CA SER A 105 -22.87 6.47 -23.10
C SER A 105 -22.08 7.69 -23.59
N THR A 106 -22.20 7.98 -24.88
CA THR A 106 -21.71 9.22 -25.50
C THR A 106 -22.83 10.21 -25.79
N ASP A 107 -24.08 9.85 -25.50
CA ASP A 107 -25.23 10.74 -25.63
C ASP A 107 -25.31 11.65 -24.40
N ALA A 108 -25.27 12.97 -24.62
CA ALA A 108 -25.28 13.98 -23.58
C ALA A 108 -26.53 13.94 -22.68
N GLU A 109 -27.66 13.43 -23.18
CA GLU A 109 -28.90 13.31 -22.42
C GLU A 109 -28.98 12.04 -21.57
N LEU A 110 -28.17 11.02 -21.91
CA LEU A 110 -28.18 9.72 -21.24
C LEU A 110 -26.97 9.53 -20.31
N VAL A 111 -25.83 10.12 -20.67
CA VAL A 111 -24.56 9.96 -19.98
C VAL A 111 -24.67 10.43 -18.53
N MET A 112 -24.09 9.64 -17.62
CA MET A 112 -24.00 10.00 -16.21
C MET A 112 -22.54 10.02 -15.73
N PRO A 113 -22.14 11.03 -14.93
CA PRO A 113 -22.94 12.20 -14.56
C PRO A 113 -23.25 13.13 -15.74
N PRO A 114 -24.32 13.93 -15.65
CA PRO A 114 -24.64 14.88 -16.70
C PRO A 114 -23.49 15.88 -16.93
N PRO A 115 -23.17 16.26 -18.18
CA PRO A 115 -21.99 17.09 -18.47
C PRO A 115 -21.99 18.46 -17.78
N ASP A 116 -23.16 19.02 -17.49
CA ASP A 116 -23.32 20.32 -16.80
C ASP A 116 -22.86 20.28 -15.34
N ILE A 117 -22.84 19.10 -14.72
CA ILE A 117 -22.38 18.87 -13.34
C ILE A 117 -20.85 18.83 -13.24
N LYS A 118 -20.13 18.63 -14.35
CA LYS A 118 -18.66 18.63 -14.44
C LYS A 118 -17.99 17.68 -13.45
N LYS A 119 -18.56 16.49 -13.28
CA LYS A 119 -18.04 15.41 -12.43
C LYS A 119 -17.81 14.15 -13.25
N ASP A 120 -17.10 14.26 -14.36
CA ASP A 120 -16.87 13.12 -15.25
C ASP A 120 -16.07 12.03 -14.55
N LEU A 121 -16.35 10.77 -14.91
CA LEU A 121 -15.55 9.63 -14.45
C LEU A 121 -14.32 9.44 -15.34
N SER A 122 -13.18 9.14 -14.73
CA SER A 122 -12.00 8.63 -15.43
C SER A 122 -12.24 7.24 -16.00
N ALA A 123 -11.40 6.81 -16.95
CA ALA A 123 -11.48 5.47 -17.52
C ALA A 123 -11.30 4.38 -16.44
N GLU A 124 -10.40 4.62 -15.48
CA GLU A 124 -10.12 3.73 -14.36
C GLU A 124 -11.34 3.60 -13.44
N GLN A 125 -12.00 4.72 -13.12
CA GLN A 125 -13.21 4.70 -12.29
C GLN A 125 -14.35 3.94 -12.97
N LYS A 126 -14.55 4.14 -14.29
CA LYS A 126 -15.54 3.37 -15.06
C LYS A 126 -15.21 1.87 -15.07
N ALA A 127 -13.94 1.51 -15.14
CA ALA A 127 -13.50 0.12 -15.08
C ALA A 127 -13.75 -0.51 -13.71
N ILE A 128 -13.51 0.23 -12.62
CA ILE A 128 -13.79 -0.22 -11.24
C ILE A 128 -15.28 -0.52 -11.07
N LEU A 129 -16.18 0.37 -11.51
CA LEU A 129 -17.62 0.16 -11.40
C LEU A 129 -18.11 -1.05 -12.19
N GLN A 130 -17.62 -1.23 -13.42
CA GLN A 130 -17.93 -2.41 -14.23
C GLN A 130 -17.43 -3.71 -13.58
N LYS A 131 -16.18 -3.73 -13.13
CA LYS A 131 -15.58 -4.90 -12.47
C LYS A 131 -16.31 -5.25 -11.18
N TRP A 132 -16.70 -4.25 -10.39
CA TRP A 132 -17.49 -4.47 -9.17
C TRP A 132 -18.83 -5.13 -9.46
N ILE A 133 -19.51 -4.72 -10.54
CA ILE A 133 -20.75 -5.36 -10.97
C ILE A 133 -20.51 -6.81 -11.43
N VAL A 134 -19.46 -7.06 -12.21
CA VAL A 134 -19.04 -8.42 -12.59
C VAL A 134 -18.81 -9.31 -11.36
N GLN A 135 -18.22 -8.75 -10.29
CA GLN A 135 -17.95 -9.44 -9.03
C GLN A 135 -19.19 -9.59 -8.12
N GLY A 136 -20.40 -9.25 -8.60
CA GLY A 136 -21.66 -9.45 -7.87
C GLY A 136 -22.20 -8.21 -7.15
N ALA A 137 -21.56 -7.06 -7.34
CA ALA A 137 -21.97 -5.78 -6.79
C ALA A 137 -22.28 -5.83 -5.28
N GLU A 138 -21.41 -6.46 -4.50
CA GLU A 138 -21.57 -6.54 -3.05
C GLU A 138 -21.37 -5.17 -2.41
N TYR A 139 -22.22 -4.84 -1.43
CA TYR A 139 -22.12 -3.62 -0.64
C TYR A 139 -21.57 -3.97 0.74
N GLU A 140 -20.74 -3.10 1.27
CA GLU A 140 -20.20 -3.23 2.61
C GLU A 140 -20.90 -2.26 3.57
N PRO A 141 -21.11 -2.64 4.85
CA PRO A 141 -21.49 -1.71 5.92
C PRO A 141 -20.48 -0.57 6.07
N HIS A 142 -20.81 0.45 6.85
CA HIS A 142 -19.84 1.47 7.22
C HIS A 142 -18.60 0.82 7.88
N TRP A 143 -17.40 1.29 7.53
CA TRP A 143 -16.13 0.69 7.96
C TRP A 143 -16.00 0.50 9.48
N SER A 144 -16.65 1.37 10.27
CA SER A 144 -16.65 1.30 11.74
C SER A 144 -17.45 0.12 12.31
N PHE A 145 -18.32 -0.50 11.51
CA PHE A 145 -19.11 -1.67 11.88
C PHE A 145 -18.54 -2.98 11.32
N ILE A 146 -17.43 -2.92 10.60
CA ILE A 146 -16.74 -4.10 10.09
C ILE A 146 -15.59 -4.43 11.06
N PRO A 147 -15.57 -5.62 11.68
CA PRO A 147 -14.47 -6.02 12.54
C PRO A 147 -13.13 -5.98 11.77
N PRO A 148 -12.08 -5.33 12.31
CA PRO A 148 -10.79 -5.29 11.64
C PRO A 148 -10.15 -6.69 11.64
N SER A 149 -9.72 -7.14 10.47
CA SER A 149 -8.90 -8.35 10.32
C SER A 149 -7.41 -8.00 10.35
N ARG A 150 -6.58 -8.82 10.99
CA ARG A 150 -5.13 -8.65 10.95
C ARG A 150 -4.62 -9.02 9.53
N PRO A 151 -4.05 -8.08 8.77
CA PRO A 151 -3.53 -8.38 7.44
C PRO A 151 -2.24 -9.20 7.53
N GLU A 152 -1.92 -9.91 6.44
CA GLU A 152 -0.59 -10.50 6.29
C GLU A 152 0.46 -9.40 6.18
N VAL A 153 1.54 -9.54 6.94
CA VAL A 153 2.64 -8.58 6.94
C VAL A 153 3.51 -8.83 5.72
N PRO A 154 3.73 -7.83 4.84
CA PRO A 154 4.61 -7.99 3.69
C PRO A 154 6.02 -8.41 4.12
N THR A 155 6.63 -9.31 3.36
CA THR A 155 8.05 -9.64 3.58
C THR A 155 8.87 -8.40 3.21
N ALA A 156 9.54 -7.78 4.20
CA ALA A 156 10.39 -6.63 3.93
C ALA A 156 11.62 -7.09 3.14
N VAL A 157 11.97 -6.31 2.10
CA VAL A 157 13.20 -6.56 1.32
C VAL A 157 14.45 -6.24 2.13
N ASP A 158 14.36 -5.30 3.08
CA ASP A 158 15.44 -4.99 4.03
C ASP A 158 14.95 -5.14 5.47
N ALA A 159 15.03 -6.37 5.98
CA ALA A 159 14.66 -6.69 7.36
C ALA A 159 15.51 -5.93 8.41
N THR A 160 16.69 -5.41 8.04
CA THR A 160 17.61 -4.77 8.99
C THR A 160 17.13 -3.39 9.45
N ARG A 161 16.28 -2.72 8.67
CA ARG A 161 15.68 -1.42 9.00
C ARG A 161 14.25 -1.54 9.52
N SER A 162 13.72 -2.75 9.62
CA SER A 162 12.39 -3.03 10.15
C SER A 162 12.45 -3.24 11.66
N LYS A 163 11.93 -2.29 12.43
CA LYS A 163 11.85 -2.39 13.90
C LYS A 163 10.52 -3.00 14.35
N ASN A 164 9.46 -2.87 13.54
CA ASN A 164 8.14 -3.41 13.85
C ASN A 164 7.34 -3.74 12.57
N PRO A 165 6.21 -4.49 12.67
CA PRO A 165 5.42 -4.89 11.50
C PRO A 165 4.92 -3.74 10.61
N ILE A 166 4.73 -2.52 11.12
CA ILE A 166 4.29 -1.37 10.34
C ILE A 166 5.37 -0.96 9.33
N ASP A 167 6.65 -1.07 9.71
CA ASP A 167 7.77 -0.71 8.86
C ASP A 167 7.80 -1.58 7.58
N HIS A 168 7.35 -2.84 7.67
CA HIS A 168 7.19 -3.72 6.52
C HIS A 168 6.20 -3.16 5.49
N PHE A 169 5.05 -2.66 5.94
CA PHE A 169 4.04 -2.07 5.05
C PHE A 169 4.55 -0.78 4.41
N VAL A 170 5.23 0.07 5.18
CA VAL A 170 5.81 1.33 4.68
C VAL A 170 6.88 1.03 3.63
N MET A 171 7.80 0.11 3.92
CA MET A 171 8.87 -0.25 2.98
C MET A 171 8.33 -0.91 1.71
N ALA A 172 7.33 -1.79 1.81
CA ALA A 172 6.69 -2.39 0.64
C ALA A 172 6.08 -1.31 -0.27
N ARG A 173 5.40 -0.32 0.30
CA ARG A 173 4.80 0.78 -0.47
C ARG A 173 5.85 1.71 -1.08
N LEU A 174 6.92 2.04 -0.35
CA LEU A 174 8.02 2.83 -0.88
C LEU A 174 8.67 2.14 -2.09
N GLN A 175 8.92 0.83 -1.98
CA GLN A 175 9.51 0.04 -3.04
C GLN A 175 8.64 0.01 -4.31
N GLU A 176 7.32 -0.16 -4.15
CA GLU A 176 6.36 -0.09 -5.26
C GLU A 176 6.48 1.23 -6.04
N HIS A 177 6.85 2.32 -5.34
CA HIS A 177 7.01 3.66 -5.92
C HIS A 177 8.47 3.98 -6.28
N GLY A 178 9.41 3.02 -6.17
CA GLY A 178 10.84 3.25 -6.42
C GLY A 178 11.50 4.21 -5.41
N LEU A 179 10.93 4.36 -4.22
CA LEU A 179 11.40 5.22 -3.15
C LEU A 179 12.14 4.42 -2.07
N SER A 180 12.94 5.11 -1.27
CA SER A 180 13.63 4.55 -0.10
C SER A 180 13.41 5.42 1.13
N LEU A 181 13.65 4.86 2.32
CA LEU A 181 13.58 5.63 3.57
C LEU A 181 14.63 6.74 3.58
N ALA A 182 14.22 7.91 4.05
CA ALA A 182 15.13 9.00 4.35
C ALA A 182 16.20 8.57 5.38
N PRO A 183 17.38 9.22 5.40
CA PRO A 183 18.34 9.01 6.47
C PRO A 183 17.72 9.35 7.83
N GLU A 184 18.13 8.62 8.85
CA GLU A 184 17.70 8.90 10.21
C GLU A 184 18.20 10.27 10.67
N ALA A 185 17.35 11.00 11.40
CA ALA A 185 17.73 12.29 11.94
C ALA A 185 18.79 12.13 13.04
N ASP A 186 19.70 13.11 13.15
CA ASP A 186 20.62 13.15 14.28
C ASP A 186 19.85 13.34 15.60
N SER A 187 20.44 12.87 16.71
CA SER A 187 19.78 12.88 18.03
C SER A 187 19.23 14.24 18.46
N ARG A 188 19.90 15.35 18.12
CA ARG A 188 19.44 16.69 18.48
C ARG A 188 18.22 17.08 17.66
N THR A 189 18.25 16.83 16.35
CA THR A 189 17.11 17.07 15.47
C THR A 189 15.92 16.19 15.86
N LEU A 190 16.17 14.91 16.15
CA LEU A 190 15.16 13.96 16.59
C LEU A 190 14.47 14.43 17.87
N PHE A 191 15.24 14.77 18.90
CA PHE A 191 14.67 15.22 20.17
C PHE A 191 13.91 16.53 20.06
N ARG A 192 14.41 17.48 19.27
CA ARG A 192 13.69 18.74 19.04
C ARG A 192 12.33 18.50 18.37
N ARG A 193 12.26 17.64 17.34
CA ARG A 193 11.00 17.27 16.69
C ARG A 193 10.06 16.61 17.68
N LEU A 194 10.57 15.61 18.40
CA LEU A 194 9.80 14.89 19.42
C LEU A 194 9.18 15.82 20.46
N HIS A 195 9.98 16.75 21.00
CA HIS A 195 9.53 17.67 22.04
C HIS A 195 8.44 18.62 21.52
N LEU A 196 8.60 19.16 20.31
CA LEU A 196 7.60 20.01 19.67
C LEU A 196 6.32 19.24 19.35
N ASP A 197 6.42 18.01 18.85
CA ASP A 197 5.26 17.20 18.49
C ASP A 197 4.47 16.78 19.74
N ILE A 198 5.15 16.39 20.82
CA ILE A 198 4.50 15.93 22.04
C ILE A 198 4.00 17.12 22.88
N THR A 199 4.83 18.12 23.12
CA THR A 199 4.55 19.19 24.10
C THR A 199 4.22 20.56 23.48
N GLY A 200 4.46 20.75 22.18
CA GLY A 200 4.29 22.04 21.51
C GLY A 200 5.41 23.05 21.80
N LEU A 201 6.39 22.68 22.64
CA LEU A 201 7.46 23.56 23.10
C LEU A 201 8.84 23.04 22.67
N PRO A 202 9.82 23.92 22.43
CA PRO A 202 11.19 23.48 22.18
C PRO A 202 11.83 22.92 23.47
N PRO A 203 12.76 21.95 23.36
CA PRO A 203 13.47 21.42 24.52
C PRO A 203 14.49 22.43 25.07
N ALA A 204 14.79 22.37 26.36
CA ALA A 204 15.88 23.15 26.94
C ALA A 204 17.25 22.64 26.46
N PRO A 205 18.29 23.50 26.37
CA PRO A 205 19.63 23.08 25.96
C PRO A 205 20.22 21.93 26.79
N ALA A 206 19.96 21.91 28.10
CA ALA A 206 20.41 20.85 28.99
C ALA A 206 19.74 19.50 28.68
N ASP A 207 18.43 19.50 28.36
CA ASP A 207 17.70 18.29 28.01
C ASP A 207 18.15 17.73 26.66
N ILE A 208 18.47 18.59 25.68
CA ILE A 208 19.08 18.16 24.42
C ILE A 208 20.39 17.42 24.69
N ALA A 209 21.29 18.01 25.50
CA ALA A 209 22.58 17.40 25.80
C ALA A 209 22.42 16.05 26.50
N ALA A 210 21.52 15.98 27.49
CA ALA A 210 21.20 14.75 28.20
C ALA A 210 20.60 13.68 27.28
N PHE A 211 19.66 14.05 26.41
CA PHE A 211 19.08 13.13 25.44
C PHE A 211 20.12 12.62 24.45
N THR A 212 20.92 13.51 23.85
CA THR A 212 21.95 13.13 22.87
C THR A 212 22.93 12.12 23.45
N ALA A 213 23.41 12.34 24.69
CA ALA A 213 24.31 11.40 25.35
C ALA A 213 23.64 10.04 25.62
N ASN A 214 22.40 10.04 26.11
CA ASN A 214 21.65 8.80 26.35
C ASN A 214 21.32 8.05 25.06
N TYR A 215 20.92 8.75 24.00
CA TYR A 215 20.58 8.17 22.70
C TYR A 215 21.78 7.50 22.04
N GLN A 216 22.96 8.14 22.13
CA GLN A 216 24.20 7.54 21.62
C GLN A 216 24.55 6.22 22.32
N GLN A 217 24.17 6.05 23.59
CA GLN A 217 24.47 4.85 24.37
C GLN A 217 23.38 3.78 24.27
N ARG A 218 22.10 4.19 24.20
CA ARG A 218 20.94 3.31 24.39
C ARG A 218 19.99 3.25 23.19
N GLY A 219 20.20 4.08 22.17
CA GLY A 219 19.37 4.14 20.97
C GLY A 219 17.87 4.26 21.28
N ASP A 220 17.07 3.38 20.69
CA ASP A 220 15.59 3.38 20.79
C ASP A 220 15.06 3.27 22.22
N ALA A 221 15.81 2.67 23.15
CA ALA A 221 15.40 2.62 24.56
C ALA A 221 15.40 4.03 25.18
N ALA A 222 16.37 4.88 24.86
CA ALA A 222 16.37 6.28 25.31
C ALA A 222 15.29 7.11 24.60
N LEU A 223 14.95 6.79 23.35
CA LEU A 223 13.84 7.41 22.65
C LEU A 223 12.50 7.10 23.34
N SER A 224 12.28 5.83 23.69
CA SER A 224 11.05 5.37 24.37
C SER A 224 10.91 6.03 25.74
N ASP A 225 11.97 6.00 26.57
CA ASP A 225 11.97 6.66 27.88
C ASP A 225 11.71 8.17 27.77
N ALA A 226 12.24 8.83 26.73
CA ALA A 226 12.02 10.25 26.48
C ALA A 226 10.56 10.54 26.09
N ILE A 227 9.93 9.69 25.27
CA ILE A 227 8.51 9.80 24.93
C ILE A 227 7.65 9.75 26.19
N ASP A 228 7.86 8.72 27.03
CA ASP A 228 7.09 8.52 28.26
C ASP A 228 7.21 9.72 29.19
N ARG A 229 8.44 10.20 29.42
CA ARG A 229 8.69 11.39 30.25
C ARG A 229 8.03 12.65 29.69
N LEU A 230 8.02 12.85 28.38
CA LEU A 230 7.38 14.02 27.76
C LEU A 230 5.85 13.95 27.89
N MET A 231 5.27 12.76 27.83
CA MET A 231 3.84 12.54 28.03
C MET A 231 3.40 12.73 29.50
N GLU A 232 4.32 12.67 30.46
CA GLU A 232 4.03 13.00 31.86
C GLU A 232 3.98 14.51 32.14
N LEU A 233 4.45 15.36 31.21
CA LEU A 233 4.46 16.82 31.40
C LEU A 233 3.06 17.43 31.24
N PRO A 234 2.67 18.43 32.04
CA PRO A 234 1.43 19.19 31.83
C PRO A 234 1.30 19.75 30.41
N ALA A 235 2.42 20.19 29.82
CA ALA A 235 2.48 20.74 28.47
C ALA A 235 2.01 19.75 27.39
N TRP A 236 2.15 18.42 27.59
CA TRP A 236 1.57 17.44 26.67
C TRP A 236 0.04 17.51 26.68
N GLY A 237 -0.56 17.54 27.88
CA GLY A 237 -2.01 17.68 28.04
C GLY A 237 -2.53 18.99 27.44
N GLU A 238 -1.85 20.10 27.71
CA GLU A 238 -2.17 21.42 27.15
C GLU A 238 -2.08 21.42 25.62
N HIS A 239 -1.01 20.85 25.06
CA HIS A 239 -0.82 20.79 23.62
C HIS A 239 -1.90 19.94 22.93
N ARG A 240 -2.27 18.80 23.53
CA ARG A 240 -3.35 17.94 23.01
C ARG A 240 -4.73 18.57 23.15
N ALA A 241 -5.00 19.24 24.27
CA ALA A 241 -6.26 19.93 24.49
C ALA A 241 -6.51 21.05 23.47
N ARG A 242 -5.45 21.76 23.04
CA ARG A 242 -5.57 22.79 21.98
C ARG A 242 -6.21 22.24 20.71
N TYR A 243 -5.75 21.09 20.20
CA TYR A 243 -6.32 20.49 18.99
C TYR A 243 -7.80 20.11 19.16
N TRP A 244 -8.19 19.66 20.35
CA TRP A 244 -9.59 19.37 20.66
C TRP A 244 -10.43 20.64 20.74
N LEU A 245 -9.91 21.71 21.33
CA LEU A 245 -10.59 23.01 21.38
C LEU A 245 -10.74 23.63 19.99
N ASP A 246 -9.72 23.46 19.14
CA ASP A 246 -9.78 23.86 17.74
C ASP A 246 -10.90 23.08 17.02
N ALA A 247 -10.91 21.75 17.14
CA ALA A 247 -11.95 20.92 16.53
C ALA A 247 -13.37 21.23 17.06
N ALA A 248 -13.52 21.47 18.37
CA ALA A 248 -14.81 21.82 18.98
C ALA A 248 -15.33 23.20 18.54
N ARG A 249 -14.42 24.13 18.23
CA ARG A 249 -14.77 25.48 17.77
C ARG A 249 -15.19 25.54 16.30
N TYR A 250 -14.65 24.65 15.47
CA TYR A 250 -14.85 24.65 14.00
C TYR A 250 -15.58 23.39 13.51
N GLY A 251 -16.29 22.70 14.40
CA GLY A 251 -16.99 21.45 14.12
C GLY A 251 -18.44 21.61 13.67
N ASP A 252 -18.93 22.85 13.54
CA ASP A 252 -20.24 23.22 13.00
C ASP A 252 -20.21 23.46 11.48
#